data_AF-A0A7C7GI77-F1
#
_entry.id   AF-A0A7C7GI77-F1
#
_cell.length_a   1.000
_cell.length_b   1.000
_cell.length_c   1.000
_cell.angle_alpha   90.00
_cell.angle_beta   90.00
_cell.angle_gamma   90.00
#
_symmetry.space_group_name_H-M   'P 1'
#
loop_
_entity.id
_entity.type
_entity.pdbx_description
1 polymer ?
#
loop_
_entity_poly.entity_id
_entity_poly.type
_entity_poly.pdbx_seq_one_letter_code
_entity_poly.pdbx_strand_id
1 'polypeptide(L)'
;MSKVIGIDLGTTNSCVALMEGSDAKVIENAEGGRTTPSMVAFSDNERLVGQPAKRQAVTNPENTLFAIKRLVGRRYDDPLTEKDKDLVPFSIVSGENGDAWVEAEGETYSPSQVSAFILQKMKETAESYLGEAVEQAVITVPAYFNDSQRQATKDAGKIAGLEVLRIINEPTAA
;
A
#
# COMPACT_ATOMS: atom_id res chain seq x y z
N MET A 1 -2.59 8.21 -24.86
CA MET A 1 -1.85 8.54 -23.62
C MET A 1 -2.49 7.71 -22.53
N SER A 2 -1.72 6.90 -21.80
CA SER A 2 -2.26 6.14 -20.65
C SER A 2 -2.85 7.14 -19.65
N LYS A 3 -4.04 6.82 -19.10
CA LYS A 3 -4.64 7.69 -18.09
C LYS A 3 -3.80 7.69 -16.81
N VAL A 4 -3.62 8.86 -16.23
CA VAL A 4 -3.02 9.01 -14.90
C VAL A 4 -4.10 8.77 -13.85
N ILE A 5 -3.83 7.87 -12.91
CA ILE A 5 -4.73 7.61 -11.77
C ILE A 5 -4.24 8.30 -10.50
N GLY A 6 -5.17 8.72 -9.64
CA GLY A 6 -4.89 9.20 -8.29
C GLY A 6 -5.11 8.06 -7.29
N ILE A 7 -4.11 7.74 -6.49
CA ILE A 7 -4.20 6.71 -5.46
C ILE A 7 -4.00 7.36 -4.09
N ASP A 8 -5.03 7.27 -3.26
CA ASP A 8 -4.88 7.47 -1.83
C ASP A 8 -4.40 6.16 -1.18
N LEU A 9 -3.13 6.10 -0.81
CA LEU A 9 -2.53 4.93 -0.16
C LEU A 9 -2.63 5.10 1.35
N GLY A 10 -3.76 4.82 1.97
CA GLY A 10 -3.96 5.04 3.40
C GLY A 10 -3.42 3.92 4.29
N THR A 11 -3.27 4.21 5.59
CA THR A 11 -2.81 3.22 6.58
C THR A 11 -3.81 2.06 6.76
N THR A 12 -5.10 2.36 6.68
CA THR A 12 -6.18 1.39 6.92
C THR A 12 -6.94 1.02 5.64
N ASN A 13 -7.22 2.02 4.80
CA ASN A 13 -7.91 1.83 3.53
C ASN A 13 -7.16 2.61 2.46
N SER A 14 -7.21 2.10 1.23
CA SER A 14 -6.72 2.77 0.04
C SER A 14 -7.89 3.04 -0.91
N CYS A 15 -7.78 4.09 -1.70
CA CYS A 15 -8.80 4.51 -2.66
C CYS A 15 -8.12 4.87 -3.98
N VAL A 16 -8.78 4.60 -5.10
CA VAL A 16 -8.30 4.99 -6.42
C VAL A 16 -9.37 5.81 -7.14
N ALA A 17 -8.92 6.86 -7.82
CA ALA A 17 -9.75 7.77 -8.59
C ALA A 17 -9.09 8.09 -9.94
N LEU A 18 -9.91 8.52 -10.89
CA LEU A 18 -9.48 8.97 -12.21
C LEU A 18 -10.30 10.17 -12.66
N MET A 19 -9.83 10.86 -13.70
CA MET A 19 -10.58 11.94 -14.34
C MET A 19 -11.46 11.41 -15.48
N GLU A 20 -12.75 11.69 -15.42
CA GLU A 20 -13.71 11.55 -16.53
C GLU A 20 -14.06 12.95 -17.04
N GLY A 21 -13.36 13.40 -18.08
CA GLY A 21 -13.46 14.80 -18.51
C GLY A 21 -12.92 15.75 -17.44
N SER A 22 -13.77 16.64 -16.93
CA SER A 22 -13.44 17.57 -15.83
C SER A 22 -13.69 17.00 -14.44
N ASP A 23 -14.36 15.84 -14.34
CA ASP A 23 -14.87 15.36 -13.07
C ASP A 23 -13.99 14.25 -12.51
N ALA A 24 -13.64 14.36 -11.23
CA ALA A 24 -12.94 13.30 -10.53
C ALA A 24 -13.93 12.21 -10.10
N LYS A 25 -13.60 10.96 -10.41
CA LYS A 25 -14.42 9.79 -10.07
C LYS A 25 -13.62 8.77 -9.31
N VAL A 26 -14.09 8.46 -8.11
CA VAL A 26 -13.67 7.26 -7.36
C VAL A 26 -14.27 6.02 -8.01
N ILE A 27 -13.45 5.00 -8.23
CA ILE A 27 -13.86 3.74 -8.86
C ILE A 27 -14.05 2.63 -7.81
N GLU A 28 -14.93 1.69 -8.10
CA GLU A 28 -15.17 0.53 -7.25
C GLU A 28 -14.14 -0.55 -7.54
N ASN A 29 -13.68 -1.23 -6.49
CA ASN A 29 -12.86 -2.43 -6.60
C ASN A 29 -13.70 -3.64 -7.06
N ALA A 30 -13.03 -4.76 -7.34
CA ALA A 30 -13.68 -6.01 -7.76
C ALA A 30 -14.68 -6.55 -6.73
N GLU A 31 -14.57 -6.13 -5.46
CA GLU A 31 -15.46 -6.51 -4.37
C GLU A 31 -16.64 -5.54 -4.18
N GLY A 32 -16.80 -4.54 -5.06
CA GLY A 32 -17.89 -3.56 -5.05
C GLY A 32 -17.71 -2.40 -4.05
N GLY A 33 -16.54 -2.29 -3.42
CA GLY A 33 -16.21 -1.22 -2.48
C GLY A 33 -15.49 -0.07 -3.16
N ARG A 34 -15.80 1.18 -2.75
CA ARG A 34 -15.06 2.38 -3.20
C ARG A 34 -13.71 2.58 -2.52
N THR A 35 -13.43 1.75 -1.51
CA THR A 35 -12.14 1.70 -0.81
C THR A 35 -11.75 0.24 -0.61
N THR A 36 -10.46 -0.02 -0.62
CA THR A 36 -9.87 -1.34 -0.40
C THR A 36 -9.10 -1.34 0.91
N PRO A 37 -9.30 -2.30 1.83
CA PRO A 37 -8.47 -2.41 3.03
C PRO A 37 -6.97 -2.48 2.68
N SER A 38 -6.14 -1.72 3.38
CA SER A 38 -4.68 -1.72 3.22
C SER A 38 -4.07 -2.90 3.96
N MET A 39 -4.43 -4.11 3.52
CA MET A 39 -4.04 -5.38 4.11
C MET A 39 -3.55 -6.34 3.03
N VAL A 40 -2.49 -7.07 3.34
CA VAL A 40 -1.93 -8.14 2.50
C VAL A 40 -1.84 -9.39 3.38
N ALA A 41 -2.26 -10.53 2.87
CA ALA A 41 -2.08 -11.80 3.55
C ALA A 41 -1.41 -12.82 2.64
N PHE A 42 -0.58 -13.68 3.22
CA PHE A 42 0.03 -14.82 2.56
C PHE A 42 -0.59 -16.10 3.13
N SER A 43 -1.06 -16.97 2.23
CA SER A 43 -1.69 -18.25 2.58
C SER A 43 -1.52 -19.23 1.43
N ASP A 44 -1.00 -20.42 1.68
CA ASP A 44 -0.94 -21.53 0.71
C ASP A 44 -0.33 -21.14 -0.66
N ASN A 45 0.78 -20.38 -0.62
CA ASN A 45 1.45 -19.80 -1.79
C ASN A 45 0.61 -18.78 -2.59
N GLU A 46 -0.51 -18.32 -2.05
CA GLU A 46 -1.32 -17.24 -2.59
C GLU A 46 -1.11 -15.95 -1.79
N ARG A 47 -1.08 -14.82 -2.52
CA ARG A 47 -1.09 -13.49 -1.92
C ARG A 47 -2.48 -12.87 -2.08
N LEU A 48 -3.14 -12.64 -0.95
CA LEU A 48 -4.43 -11.96 -0.88
C LEU A 48 -4.22 -10.47 -0.57
N VAL A 49 -5.00 -9.59 -1.20
CA VAL A 49 -4.94 -8.13 -0.96
C VAL A 49 -6.35 -7.59 -0.76
N GLY A 50 -6.53 -6.71 0.23
CA GLY A 50 -7.80 -6.02 0.45
C GLY A 50 -8.80 -6.84 1.24
N GLN A 51 -10.04 -6.92 0.74
CA GLN A 51 -11.14 -7.57 1.46
C GLN A 51 -10.92 -9.09 1.69
N PRO A 52 -10.36 -9.85 0.73
CA PRO A 52 -9.95 -11.24 0.97
C PRO A 52 -8.94 -11.38 2.13
N ALA A 53 -7.87 -10.58 2.14
CA ALA A 53 -6.89 -10.58 3.23
C ALA A 53 -7.54 -10.26 4.59
N LYS A 54 -8.41 -9.24 4.64
CA LYS A 54 -9.13 -8.86 5.85
C LYS A 54 -10.02 -9.98 6.41
N ARG A 55 -10.66 -10.80 5.56
CA ARG A 55 -11.60 -11.85 5.99
C ARG A 55 -10.91 -12.96 6.79
N GLN A 56 -9.68 -13.31 6.42
CA GLN A 56 -8.94 -14.41 7.03
C GLN A 56 -7.96 -13.96 8.13
N ALA A 57 -7.89 -12.66 8.42
CA ALA A 57 -6.94 -12.08 9.38
C ALA A 57 -7.04 -12.67 10.80
N VAL A 58 -8.24 -13.11 11.21
CA VAL A 58 -8.46 -13.71 12.54
C VAL A 58 -7.88 -15.12 12.64
N THR A 59 -7.88 -15.87 11.54
CA THR A 59 -7.41 -17.27 11.50
C THR A 59 -5.96 -17.40 11.03
N ASN A 60 -5.39 -16.34 10.47
CA ASN A 60 -4.00 -16.27 10.00
C ASN A 60 -3.34 -14.93 10.40
N PRO A 61 -3.25 -14.63 11.71
CA PRO A 61 -2.85 -13.30 12.16
C PRO A 61 -1.37 -12.98 11.88
N GLU A 62 -0.48 -13.97 11.97
CA GLU A 62 0.97 -13.78 11.79
C GLU A 62 1.38 -13.51 10.34
N ASN A 63 0.62 -14.02 9.36
CA ASN A 63 0.88 -13.80 7.93
C ASN A 63 -0.06 -12.77 7.30
N THR A 64 -0.80 -12.01 8.11
CA THR A 64 -1.66 -10.92 7.64
C THR A 64 -1.09 -9.57 8.04
N LEU A 65 -0.51 -8.90 7.05
CA LEU A 65 0.16 -7.62 7.18
C LEU A 65 -0.84 -6.46 7.03
N PHE A 66 -0.85 -5.56 8.01
CA PHE A 66 -1.70 -4.37 8.01
C PHE A 66 -1.00 -3.19 8.70
N ALA A 67 -1.52 -1.98 8.49
CA ALA A 67 -0.92 -0.74 9.02
C ALA A 67 0.56 -0.53 8.63
N ILE A 68 1.03 -1.18 7.56
CA ILE A 68 2.43 -1.15 7.10
C ILE A 68 2.90 0.26 6.76
N LYS A 69 2.00 1.18 6.39
CA LYS A 69 2.32 2.60 6.20
C LYS A 69 2.98 3.25 7.43
N ARG A 70 2.76 2.69 8.63
CA ARG A 70 3.45 3.13 9.85
C ARG A 70 4.93 2.81 9.84
N LEU A 71 5.36 1.74 9.19
CA LEU A 71 6.76 1.26 9.13
C LEU A 71 7.55 1.83 7.94
N VAL A 72 6.85 2.35 6.92
CA VAL A 72 7.49 2.94 5.74
C VAL A 72 8.53 3.98 6.15
N GLY A 73 9.77 3.79 5.68
CA GLY A 73 10.92 4.67 5.94
C GLY A 73 11.40 4.74 7.39
N ARG A 74 10.98 3.80 8.26
CA ARG A 74 11.44 3.72 9.65
C ARG A 74 12.56 2.71 9.86
N ARG A 75 13.33 2.95 10.92
CA ARG A 75 14.37 2.05 11.42
C ARG A 75 13.77 0.97 12.33
N TYR A 76 14.42 -0.18 12.38
CA TYR A 76 14.01 -1.29 13.23
C TYR A 76 14.08 -0.97 14.74
N ASP A 77 15.03 -0.11 15.12
CA ASP A 77 15.31 0.37 16.48
C ASP A 77 14.63 1.71 16.82
N ASP A 78 13.75 2.22 15.95
CA ASP A 78 12.99 3.45 16.21
C ASP A 78 12.00 3.22 17.37
N PRO A 79 11.89 4.14 18.35
CA PRO A 79 11.01 3.97 19.51
C PRO A 79 9.53 3.77 19.17
N LEU A 80 9.06 4.24 18.01
CA LEU A 80 7.69 3.99 17.57
C LEU A 80 7.57 2.63 16.86
N THR A 81 8.61 2.17 16.16
CA THR A 81 8.67 0.78 15.65
C THR A 81 8.66 -0.21 16.81
N GLU A 82 9.38 0.04 17.91
CA GLU A 82 9.33 -0.81 19.11
C GLU A 82 7.92 -0.92 19.68
N LYS A 83 7.19 0.20 19.78
CA LYS A 83 5.79 0.16 20.21
C LYS A 83 4.91 -0.61 19.23
N ASP A 84 5.18 -0.52 17.93
CA ASP A 84 4.39 -1.22 16.92
C ASP A 84 4.60 -2.73 16.99
N LYS A 85 5.78 -3.22 17.38
CA LYS A 85 6.04 -4.65 17.63
C LYS A 85 5.10 -5.26 18.67
N ASP A 86 4.74 -4.50 19.70
CA ASP A 86 3.84 -4.96 20.77
C ASP A 86 2.35 -4.92 20.36
N LEU A 87 2.02 -4.27 19.24
CA LEU A 87 0.63 -3.99 18.83
C LEU A 87 0.15 -4.85 17.66
N VAL A 88 1.08 -5.49 16.94
CA VAL A 88 0.76 -6.27 15.74
C VAL A 88 1.06 -7.75 15.96
N PRO A 89 0.28 -8.66 15.35
CA PRO A 89 0.51 -10.09 15.49
C PRO A 89 1.62 -10.63 14.58
N PHE A 90 1.97 -9.93 13.51
CA PHE A 90 3.03 -10.33 12.58
C PHE A 90 4.40 -9.87 13.07
N SER A 91 5.46 -10.54 12.65
CA SER A 91 6.82 -10.19 13.05
C SER A 91 7.32 -8.95 12.30
N ILE A 92 7.74 -7.93 13.04
CA ILE A 92 8.57 -6.85 12.52
C ILE A 92 10.03 -7.24 12.78
N VAL A 93 10.85 -7.25 11.74
CA VAL A 93 12.24 -7.73 11.76
C VAL A 93 13.19 -6.66 11.24
N SER A 94 14.48 -6.80 11.53
CA SER A 94 15.50 -5.91 10.98
C SER A 94 15.79 -6.31 9.54
N GLY A 95 15.55 -5.41 8.59
CA GLY A 95 16.02 -5.56 7.22
C GLY A 95 17.54 -5.44 7.10
N GLU A 96 18.07 -5.70 5.90
CA GLU A 96 19.51 -5.74 5.63
C GLU A 96 20.25 -4.46 6.04
N ASN A 97 19.60 -3.31 5.92
CA ASN A 97 20.19 -2.01 6.26
C ASN A 97 19.83 -1.52 7.67
N GLY A 98 19.13 -2.31 8.48
CA GLY A 98 18.57 -1.92 9.79
C GLY A 98 17.23 -1.17 9.72
N ASP A 99 16.57 -1.20 8.56
CA ASP A 99 15.22 -0.68 8.39
C ASP A 99 14.18 -1.66 8.96
N ALA A 100 13.01 -1.15 9.37
CA ALA A 100 11.92 -1.99 9.85
C ALA A 100 11.28 -2.75 8.68
N TRP A 101 11.45 -4.06 8.65
CA TRP A 101 10.83 -4.97 7.68
C TRP A 101 9.80 -5.84 8.39
N VAL A 102 9.04 -6.62 7.63
CA VAL A 102 8.06 -7.56 8.16
C VAL A 102 8.31 -8.96 7.61
N GLU A 103 7.93 -9.97 8.37
CA GLU A 103 8.03 -11.37 7.96
C GLU A 103 6.63 -11.99 7.80
N ALA A 104 6.46 -12.80 6.76
CA ALA A 104 5.28 -13.63 6.56
C ALA A 104 5.72 -14.91 5.82
N GLU A 105 5.21 -16.07 6.27
CA GLU A 105 5.56 -17.40 5.75
C GLU A 105 7.09 -17.68 5.70
N GLY A 106 7.85 -17.11 6.64
CA GLY A 106 9.32 -17.25 6.70
C GLY A 106 10.10 -16.39 5.70
N GLU A 107 9.40 -15.59 4.90
CA GLU A 107 10.00 -14.63 3.96
C GLU A 107 9.91 -13.20 4.51
N THR A 108 10.91 -12.38 4.21
CA THR A 108 10.95 -10.99 4.67
C THR A 108 10.59 -10.01 3.55
N TYR A 109 9.83 -8.99 3.91
CA TYR A 109 9.34 -7.97 3.00
C TYR A 109 9.61 -6.57 3.55
N SER A 110 10.13 -5.70 2.70
CA SER A 110 10.19 -4.27 3.00
C SER A 110 8.77 -3.67 3.02
N PRO A 111 8.54 -2.60 3.81
CA PRO A 111 7.27 -1.87 3.79
C PRO A 111 6.87 -1.37 2.39
N SER A 112 7.86 -1.05 1.55
CA SER A 112 7.65 -0.64 0.15
C SER A 112 7.11 -1.78 -0.70
N GLN A 113 7.62 -3.01 -0.55
CA GLN A 113 7.09 -4.18 -1.27
C GLN A 113 5.64 -4.48 -0.87
N VAL A 114 5.33 -4.45 0.43
CA VAL A 114 3.95 -4.71 0.89
C VAL A 114 3.00 -3.62 0.41
N SER A 115 3.43 -2.35 0.47
CA SER A 115 2.67 -1.23 -0.09
C SER A 115 2.50 -1.36 -1.60
N ALA A 116 3.48 -1.91 -2.32
CA ALA A 116 3.39 -2.15 -3.75
C ALA A 116 2.30 -3.18 -4.10
N PHE A 117 2.09 -4.21 -3.29
CA PHE A 117 0.98 -5.16 -3.51
C PHE A 117 -0.39 -4.49 -3.40
N ILE A 118 -0.54 -3.51 -2.49
CA ILE A 118 -1.75 -2.69 -2.38
C ILE A 118 -1.90 -1.79 -3.61
N LEU A 119 -0.82 -1.14 -4.04
CA LEU A 119 -0.81 -0.30 -5.24
C LEU A 119 -1.10 -1.10 -6.53
N GLN A 120 -0.63 -2.34 -6.63
CA GLN A 120 -0.95 -3.26 -7.73
C GLN A 120 -2.46 -3.52 -7.79
N LYS A 121 -3.11 -3.81 -6.65
CA LYS A 121 -4.58 -3.95 -6.60
C LYS A 121 -5.31 -2.68 -7.03
N MET A 122 -4.77 -1.49 -6.71
CA MET A 122 -5.36 -0.20 -7.14
C MET A 122 -5.21 0.01 -8.65
N LYS A 123 -4.04 -0.34 -9.20
CA LYS A 123 -3.78 -0.36 -10.64
C LYS A 123 -4.72 -1.32 -11.36
N GLU A 124 -4.81 -2.57 -10.92
CA GLU A 124 -5.70 -3.60 -11.49
C GLU A 124 -7.17 -3.15 -11.48
N THR A 125 -7.58 -2.47 -10.41
CA THR A 125 -8.93 -1.89 -10.30
C THR A 125 -9.18 -0.83 -11.37
N ALA A 126 -8.21 0.06 -11.60
CA ALA A 126 -8.30 1.07 -12.65
C ALA A 126 -8.25 0.47 -14.06
N GLU A 127 -7.38 -0.50 -14.30
CA GLU A 127 -7.25 -1.20 -15.59
C GLU A 127 -8.54 -1.95 -15.93
N SER A 128 -9.13 -2.64 -14.96
CA SER A 128 -10.41 -3.34 -15.12
C SER A 128 -11.55 -2.38 -15.46
N TYR A 129 -11.56 -1.19 -14.85
CA TYR A 129 -12.55 -0.15 -15.11
C TYR A 129 -12.37 0.49 -16.49
N LEU A 130 -11.12 0.76 -16.90
CA LEU A 130 -10.81 1.46 -18.15
C LEU A 130 -10.78 0.54 -19.37
N GLY A 131 -10.51 -0.75 -19.18
CA GLY A 131 -10.30 -1.71 -20.27
C GLY A 131 -8.94 -1.55 -20.99
N GLU A 132 -7.99 -0.83 -20.38
CA GLU A 132 -6.65 -0.57 -20.91
C GLU A 132 -5.61 -0.53 -19.79
N ALA A 133 -4.32 -0.61 -20.15
CA ALA A 133 -3.21 -0.58 -19.20
C ALA A 133 -3.01 0.80 -18.56
N VAL A 134 -2.68 0.79 -17.26
CA VAL A 134 -2.40 2.00 -16.48
C VAL A 134 -0.95 1.99 -16.03
N GLU A 135 -0.18 2.97 -16.51
CA GLU A 135 1.25 3.03 -16.28
C GLU A 135 1.67 4.17 -15.35
N GLN A 136 0.80 5.16 -15.11
CA GLN A 136 1.17 6.41 -14.44
C GLN A 136 0.23 6.72 -13.27
N ALA A 137 0.79 7.18 -12.15
CA ALA A 137 0.01 7.51 -10.97
C ALA A 137 0.50 8.75 -10.21
N VAL A 138 -0.43 9.38 -9.51
CA VAL A 138 -0.17 10.31 -8.40
C VAL A 138 -0.53 9.59 -7.10
N ILE A 139 0.39 9.55 -6.13
CA ILE A 139 0.21 8.79 -4.88
C ILE A 139 0.25 9.75 -3.69
N THR A 140 -0.67 9.59 -2.73
CA THR A 140 -0.74 10.41 -1.52
C THR A 140 0.26 9.97 -0.45
N VAL A 141 0.71 10.93 0.37
CA VAL A 141 1.47 10.70 1.61
C VAL A 141 1.03 11.69 2.70
N PRO A 142 1.20 11.36 3.99
CA PRO A 142 0.96 12.31 5.07
C PRO A 142 1.85 13.54 4.90
N ALA A 143 1.32 14.73 5.21
CA ALA A 143 2.06 15.98 5.04
C ALA A 143 3.39 16.01 5.83
N TYR A 144 3.43 15.34 6.98
CA TYR A 144 4.58 15.24 7.86
C TYR A 144 5.58 14.14 7.49
N PHE A 145 5.36 13.40 6.39
CA PHE A 145 6.37 12.44 5.90
C PHE A 145 7.66 13.17 5.52
N ASN A 146 8.77 12.64 6.03
CA ASN A 146 10.11 13.10 5.67
C ASN A 146 10.54 12.57 4.29
N ASP A 147 11.74 12.92 3.85
CA ASP A 147 12.25 12.56 2.52
C ASP A 147 12.39 11.04 2.32
N SER A 148 12.83 10.29 3.35
CA SER A 148 13.00 8.83 3.24
C SER A 148 11.66 8.13 3.09
N GLN A 149 10.63 8.57 3.82
CA GLN A 149 9.28 8.01 3.75
C GLN A 149 8.60 8.33 2.41
N ARG A 150 8.83 9.53 1.87
CA ARG A 150 8.37 9.92 0.52
C ARG A 150 9.04 9.08 -0.55
N GLN A 151 10.35 8.88 -0.45
CA GLN A 151 11.10 8.06 -1.40
C GLN A 151 10.64 6.60 -1.34
N ALA A 152 10.49 6.02 -0.15
CA ALA A 152 9.99 4.66 0.02
C ALA A 152 8.58 4.47 -0.58
N THR A 153 7.70 5.47 -0.44
CA THR A 153 6.37 5.45 -1.09
C THR A 153 6.48 5.51 -2.61
N LYS A 154 7.40 6.33 -3.14
CA LYS A 154 7.68 6.39 -4.58
C LYS A 154 8.23 5.06 -5.11
N ASP A 155 9.10 4.41 -4.36
CA ASP A 155 9.66 3.10 -4.69
C ASP A 155 8.58 2.02 -4.69
N ALA A 156 7.62 2.06 -3.75
CA ALA A 156 6.46 1.18 -3.76
C ALA A 156 5.66 1.32 -5.06
N GLY A 157 5.44 2.54 -5.55
CA GLY A 157 4.82 2.79 -6.86
C GLY A 157 5.60 2.17 -8.01
N LYS A 158 6.93 2.32 -8.01
CA LYS A 158 7.79 1.71 -9.03
C LYS A 158 7.74 0.18 -9.00
N ILE A 159 7.77 -0.44 -7.81
CA ILE A 159 7.64 -1.90 -7.63
C ILE A 159 6.26 -2.38 -8.12
N ALA A 160 5.22 -1.56 -7.95
CA ALA A 160 3.87 -1.83 -8.46
C ALA A 160 3.73 -1.68 -9.98
N GLY A 161 4.80 -1.29 -10.70
CA GLY A 161 4.75 -1.04 -12.14
C GLY A 161 4.01 0.25 -12.50
N LEU A 162 4.14 1.28 -11.65
CA LEU A 162 3.63 2.63 -11.88
C LEU A 162 4.78 3.65 -11.95
N GLU A 163 4.77 4.48 -12.97
CA GLU A 163 5.52 5.72 -13.00
C GLU A 163 4.84 6.74 -12.07
N VAL A 164 5.52 7.06 -10.97
CA VAL A 164 5.00 8.01 -9.98
C VAL A 164 5.31 9.44 -10.42
N LEU A 165 4.33 10.08 -11.06
CA LEU A 165 4.43 11.45 -11.58
C LEU A 165 4.50 12.48 -10.46
N ARG A 166 3.82 12.21 -9.33
CA ARG A 166 3.82 13.08 -8.17
C ARG A 166 3.52 12.32 -6.89
N ILE A 167 4.24 12.66 -5.84
CA ILE A 167 3.86 12.39 -4.46
C ILE A 167 3.17 13.65 -3.94
N ILE A 168 1.90 13.53 -3.55
CA ILE A 168 1.10 14.67 -3.08
C ILE A 168 0.79 14.53 -1.59
N ASN A 169 0.75 15.64 -0.87
CA ASN A 169 0.35 15.63 0.54
C ASN A 169 -1.16 15.39 0.65
N GLU A 170 -1.58 14.50 1.55
CA GLU A 170 -3.00 14.18 1.78
C GLU A 170 -3.87 15.43 2.01
N PRO A 171 -3.49 16.42 2.86
CA PRO A 171 -4.32 17.62 3.06
C PRO A 171 -4.36 18.56 1.86
N THR A 172 -3.45 18.41 0.88
CA THR A 172 -3.47 19.17 -0.37
C THR A 172 -4.36 18.50 -1.42
N ALA A 173 -4.59 17.19 -1.30
CA ALA A 173 -5.47 16.44 -2.18
C ALA A 173 -6.95 16.50 -1.76
N ALA A 174 -7.23 16.70 -0.47
CA ALA A 174 -8.58 16.88 0.10
C ALA A 174 -9.17 18.27 -0.18
#